data_AF-A0A358MFW2-F1
#
_entry.id   AF-A0A358MFW2-F1
#
_cell.length_a   1.000
_cell.length_b   1.000
_cell.length_c   1.000
_cell.angle_alpha   90.00
_cell.angle_beta   90.00
_cell.angle_gamma   90.00
#
_symmetry.space_group_name_H-M   'P 1'
#
loop_
_entity.id
_entity.type
_entity.pdbx_description
1 polymer ?
#
loop_
_entity_poly.entity_id
_entity_poly.type
_entity_poly.pdbx_seq_one_letter_code
_entity_poly.pdbx_strand_id
1 'polypeptide(L)'
;MEETQTIQQMCAAFGVTPRTLRFYESKELLSPKREGTRRLFTRRDSARLKLILRGKRFGFSLEEIRQLLDMYDIGDEQATQIQETYRIACARLEQMERQRDELTEAIDELKAQLDWGRQLLNEKTDVTD
;
A
#
# COMPACT_ATOMS: atom_id res chain seq x y z
N MET A 1 -22.72 -1.59 23.34
CA MET A 1 -22.04 -2.73 22.66
C MET A 1 -21.00 -2.15 21.74
N GLU A 2 -19.76 -2.63 21.80
CA GLU A 2 -18.74 -2.23 20.84
C GLU A 2 -19.12 -2.83 19.47
N GLU A 3 -19.26 -1.99 18.46
CA GLU A 3 -19.64 -2.44 17.12
C GLU A 3 -18.51 -3.28 16.52
N THR A 4 -18.83 -4.53 16.15
CA THR A 4 -17.86 -5.48 15.60
C THR A 4 -18.31 -5.98 14.23
N GLN A 5 -17.33 -6.28 13.39
CA GLN A 5 -17.52 -6.78 12.03
C GLN A 5 -16.96 -8.19 11.90
N THR A 6 -17.63 -9.04 11.12
CA THR A 6 -17.15 -10.37 10.76
C THR A 6 -16.06 -10.31 9.69
N ILE A 7 -15.36 -11.44 9.44
CA ILE A 7 -14.45 -11.56 8.29
C ILE A 7 -15.12 -11.13 6.99
N GLN A 8 -16.35 -11.58 6.72
CA GLN A 8 -17.04 -11.27 5.46
C GLN A 8 -17.31 -9.77 5.32
N GLN A 9 -17.75 -9.12 6.40
CA GLN A 9 -17.99 -7.68 6.41
C GLN A 9 -16.69 -6.88 6.21
N MET A 10 -15.60 -7.31 6.85
CA MET A 10 -14.27 -6.71 6.63
C MET A 10 -13.79 -6.89 5.19
N CYS A 11 -13.94 -8.09 4.63
CA CYS A 11 -13.59 -8.35 3.24
C CYS A 11 -14.36 -7.45 2.26
N ALA A 12 -15.67 -7.31 2.46
CA ALA A 12 -16.52 -6.45 1.65
C ALA A 12 -16.13 -4.96 1.79
N ALA A 13 -15.88 -4.50 3.03
CA ALA A 13 -15.56 -3.10 3.29
C ALA A 13 -14.19 -2.66 2.75
N PHE A 14 -13.20 -3.57 2.74
CA PHE A 14 -11.82 -3.24 2.40
C PHE A 14 -11.33 -3.86 1.08
N GLY A 15 -12.17 -4.64 0.39
CA GLY A 15 -11.80 -5.30 -0.87
C GLY A 15 -10.68 -6.34 -0.70
N VAL A 16 -10.59 -6.97 0.48
CA VAL A 16 -9.56 -7.97 0.79
C VAL A 16 -10.14 -9.36 0.90
N THR A 17 -9.30 -10.38 0.76
CA THR A 17 -9.74 -11.77 0.92
C THR A 17 -9.71 -12.21 2.39
N PRO A 18 -10.47 -13.24 2.78
CA PRO A 18 -10.34 -13.86 4.09
C PRO A 18 -8.92 -14.38 4.37
N ARG A 19 -8.21 -14.81 3.33
CA ARG A 19 -6.79 -15.22 3.42
C ARG A 19 -5.90 -14.05 3.83
N THR A 20 -6.13 -12.87 3.27
CA THR A 20 -5.40 -11.63 3.61
C THR A 20 -5.62 -11.25 5.07
N LEU A 21 -6.86 -11.27 5.56
CA LEU A 21 -7.15 -10.95 6.97
C LEU A 21 -6.48 -11.93 7.93
N ARG A 22 -6.57 -13.24 7.65
CA ARG A 22 -5.88 -14.28 8.45
C ARG A 22 -4.37 -14.14 8.40
N PHE A 23 -3.82 -13.73 7.26
CA PHE A 23 -2.40 -13.47 7.13
C PHE A 23 -1.97 -12.30 8.02
N TYR A 24 -2.70 -11.18 8.03
CA TYR A 24 -2.40 -10.06 8.93
C TYR A 24 -2.59 -10.39 10.42
N GLU A 25 -3.60 -11.19 10.76
CA GLU A 25 -3.73 -11.78 12.12
C GLU A 25 -2.50 -12.62 12.48
N SER A 26 -2.03 -13.51 11.58
CA SER A 26 -0.84 -14.35 11.83
C SER A 26 0.48 -13.58 11.93
N LYS A 27 0.48 -12.32 11.46
CA LYS A 27 1.62 -11.39 11.58
C LYS A 27 1.45 -10.40 12.72
N GLU A 28 0.44 -10.63 13.57
CA GLU A 28 0.13 -9.83 14.76
C GLU A 28 -0.17 -8.35 14.43
N LEU A 29 -0.57 -8.08 13.18
CA LEU A 29 -0.94 -6.73 12.74
C LEU A 29 -2.41 -6.41 13.04
N LEU A 30 -3.23 -7.45 13.19
CA LEU A 30 -4.64 -7.39 13.58
C LEU A 30 -4.89 -8.38 14.72
N SER A 31 -5.75 -8.00 15.66
CA SER A 31 -6.03 -8.79 16.86
C SER A 31 -7.54 -8.90 17.12
N PRO A 32 -8.30 -9.53 16.19
CA PRO A 32 -9.75 -9.64 16.32
C PRO A 32 -10.16 -10.46 17.55
N LYS A 33 -11.28 -10.09 18.16
CA LYS A 33 -11.91 -10.88 19.23
C LYS A 33 -12.41 -12.20 18.66
N ARG A 34 -12.32 -13.27 19.45
CA ARG A 34 -12.85 -14.59 19.08
C ARG A 34 -14.12 -14.91 19.84
N GLU A 35 -15.14 -15.33 19.11
CA GLU A 35 -16.39 -15.86 19.66
C GLU A 35 -16.63 -17.24 19.04
N GLY A 36 -16.22 -18.28 19.77
CA GLY A 36 -16.11 -19.64 19.22
C GLY A 36 -15.16 -19.69 18.02
N THR A 37 -15.68 -20.05 16.86
CA THR A 37 -14.92 -20.09 15.59
C THR A 37 -14.93 -18.76 14.83
N ARG A 38 -15.76 -17.80 15.25
CA ARG A 38 -15.93 -16.51 14.58
C ARG A 38 -14.86 -15.53 15.03
N ARG A 39 -14.40 -14.72 14.08
CA ARG A 39 -13.54 -13.56 14.32
C ARG A 39 -14.37 -12.29 14.19
N LEU A 40 -14.30 -11.46 15.22
CA LEU A 40 -15.01 -10.20 15.35
C LEU A 40 -13.98 -9.06 15.42
N PHE A 41 -13.96 -8.25 14.39
CA PHE A 41 -13.06 -7.11 14.23
C PHE A 41 -13.72 -5.87 14.80
N THR A 42 -13.01 -5.17 15.68
CA THR A 42 -13.46 -3.91 16.27
C THR A 42 -13.31 -2.75 15.29
N ARG A 43 -13.83 -1.58 15.67
CA ARG A 43 -13.52 -0.32 14.95
C ARG A 43 -12.00 -0.03 14.91
N ARG A 44 -11.25 -0.40 15.95
CA ARG A 44 -9.78 -0.25 15.98
C ARG A 44 -9.11 -1.14 14.94
N ASP A 45 -9.55 -2.40 14.82
CA ASP A 45 -9.04 -3.31 13.79
C ASP A 45 -9.32 -2.78 12.37
N SER A 46 -10.49 -2.17 12.17
CA SER A 46 -10.86 -1.54 10.90
C SER A 46 -9.94 -0.36 10.55
N ALA A 47 -9.64 0.49 11.54
CA ALA A 47 -8.69 1.58 11.37
C ALA A 47 -7.27 1.07 11.09
N ARG A 48 -6.81 0.05 11.84
CA ARG A 48 -5.51 -0.60 11.62
C ARG A 48 -5.42 -1.21 10.22
N LEU A 49 -6.44 -1.94 9.76
CA LEU A 49 -6.46 -2.52 8.42
C LEU A 49 -6.35 -1.44 7.33
N LYS A 50 -7.06 -0.32 7.49
CA LYS A 50 -6.94 0.83 6.57
C LYS A 50 -5.49 1.33 6.47
N LEU A 51 -4.80 1.44 7.60
CA LEU A 51 -3.39 1.86 7.66
C LEU A 51 -2.46 0.81 7.05
N ILE A 52 -2.65 -0.48 7.33
CA ILE A 52 -1.87 -1.58 6.73
C ILE A 52 -1.95 -1.53 5.21
N LEU A 53 -3.18 -1.42 4.66
CA LEU A 53 -3.39 -1.38 3.21
C LEU A 53 -2.75 -0.14 2.58
N ARG A 54 -2.83 1.01 3.25
CA ARG A 54 -2.17 2.24 2.81
C ARG A 54 -0.64 2.09 2.82
N GLY A 55 -0.08 1.54 3.90
CA GLY A 55 1.36 1.30 4.00
C GLY A 55 1.87 0.36 2.91
N LYS A 56 1.13 -0.73 2.63
CA LYS A 56 1.45 -1.63 1.51
C LYS A 56 1.41 -0.92 0.16
N ARG A 57 0.47 0.00 -0.07
CA ARG A 57 0.39 0.80 -1.30
C ARG A 57 1.60 1.73 -1.47
N PHE A 58 2.16 2.25 -0.37
CA PHE A 58 3.41 3.01 -0.41
C PHE A 58 4.65 2.12 -0.59
N GLY A 59 4.48 0.80 -0.53
CA GLY A 59 5.55 -0.18 -0.70
C GLY A 59 6.35 -0.46 0.56
N PHE A 60 5.82 -0.10 1.74
CA PHE A 60 6.42 -0.53 3.00
C PHE A 60 6.33 -2.06 3.16
N SER A 61 7.36 -2.61 3.80
CA SER A 61 7.38 -3.95 4.35
C SER A 61 6.37 -4.08 5.50
N LEU A 62 6.04 -5.31 5.89
CA LEU A 62 5.14 -5.53 7.03
C LEU A 62 5.79 -5.10 8.35
N GLU A 63 7.11 -5.12 8.44
CA GLU A 63 7.85 -4.69 9.62
C GLU A 63 7.76 -3.18 9.83
N GLU A 64 8.03 -2.41 8.77
CA GLU A 64 7.87 -0.95 8.79
C GLU A 64 6.42 -0.55 9.06
N ILE A 65 5.44 -1.28 8.50
CA ILE A 65 4.03 -1.07 8.80
C ILE A 65 3.74 -1.31 10.28
N ARG A 66 4.35 -2.32 10.92
CA ARG A 66 4.17 -2.55 12.36
C ARG A 66 4.69 -1.36 13.17
N GLN A 67 5.91 -0.92 12.90
CA GLN A 67 6.50 0.26 13.55
C GLN A 67 5.65 1.52 13.38
N LEU A 68 5.08 1.71 12.17
CA LEU A 68 4.13 2.78 11.88
C LEU A 68 2.83 2.68 12.68
N LEU A 69 2.29 1.47 12.86
CA LEU A 69 1.06 1.23 13.63
C LEU A 69 1.27 1.42 15.13
N ASP A 70 2.42 1.01 15.65
CA ASP A 70 2.74 1.12 17.08
C ASP A 70 2.76 2.59 17.53
N MET A 71 3.13 3.53 16.65
CA MET A 71 3.01 4.98 16.90
C MET A 71 1.57 5.42 17.21
N TYR A 72 0.57 4.81 16.57
CA TYR A 72 -0.85 5.18 16.77
C TYR A 72 -1.45 4.58 18.04
N ASP A 73 -0.80 3.56 18.62
CA ASP A 73 -1.27 2.92 19.85
C ASP A 73 -0.67 3.56 21.12
N ILE A 74 0.44 4.29 21.01
CA ILE A 74 1.12 4.92 22.14
C ILE A 74 0.50 6.30 22.41
N GLY A 75 -0.17 6.45 23.55
CA GLY A 75 -0.47 7.76 24.13
C GLY A 75 0.80 8.38 24.74
N ASP A 76 0.98 9.68 24.52
CA ASP A 76 1.95 10.63 25.11
C ASP A 76 3.43 10.24 25.34
N GLU A 77 3.87 9.04 24.99
CA GLU A 77 5.25 8.61 25.18
C GLU A 77 5.96 8.32 23.84
N GLN A 78 7.18 8.86 23.73
CA GLN A 78 8.21 8.60 22.70
C GLN A 78 8.21 9.48 21.43
N ALA A 79 8.55 10.77 21.63
CA ALA A 79 8.99 11.67 20.55
C ALA A 79 10.08 11.04 19.64
N THR A 80 10.99 10.23 20.20
CA THR A 80 12.04 9.53 19.45
C THR A 80 11.48 8.51 18.45
N GLN A 81 10.43 7.76 18.82
CA GLN A 81 9.80 6.76 17.95
C GLN A 81 9.05 7.43 16.79
N ILE A 82 8.40 8.57 17.07
CA ILE A 82 7.75 9.40 16.06
C ILE A 82 8.78 9.93 15.06
N GLN A 83 9.92 10.45 15.54
CA GLN A 83 10.99 10.96 14.69
C GLN A 83 11.57 9.91 13.76
N GLU A 84 11.87 8.71 14.27
CA GLU A 84 12.46 7.64 13.46
C GLU A 84 11.48 7.15 12.39
N THR A 85 10.21 6.99 12.76
CA THR A 85 9.19 6.57 11.81
C THR A 85 8.92 7.64 10.74
N TYR A 86 8.94 8.91 11.12
CA TYR A 86 8.86 10.03 10.16
C TYR A 86 10.04 10.01 9.19
N ARG A 87 11.26 9.75 9.69
CA ARG A 87 12.48 9.61 8.87
C ARG A 87 12.34 8.48 7.84
N ILE A 88 11.84 7.32 8.26
CA ILE A 88 11.56 6.18 7.36
C ILE A 88 10.55 6.58 6.28
N ALA A 89 9.49 7.30 6.65
CA ALA A 89 8.48 7.76 5.71
C ALA A 89 9.04 8.76 4.68
N CYS A 90 9.86 9.72 5.11
CA CYS A 90 10.55 10.66 4.21
C CYS A 90 11.46 9.94 3.23
N ALA A 91 12.31 9.02 3.71
CA ALA A 91 13.20 8.26 2.84
C ALA A 91 12.42 7.45 1.78
N ARG A 92 11.27 6.88 2.17
CA ARG A 92 10.40 6.16 1.24
C ARG A 92 9.76 7.09 0.20
N LEU A 93 9.32 8.28 0.61
CA LEU A 93 8.78 9.27 -0.31
C LEU A 93 9.81 9.67 -1.36
N GLU A 94 11.03 10.01 -0.94
CA GLU A 94 12.11 10.37 -1.86
C GLU A 94 12.42 9.24 -2.86
N GLN A 95 12.39 7.97 -2.40
CA GLN A 95 12.56 6.83 -3.30
C GLN A 95 11.42 6.74 -4.33
N MET A 96 10.16 6.95 -3.90
CA MET A 96 9.02 6.94 -4.80
C MET A 96 9.09 8.07 -5.84
N GLU A 97 9.55 9.25 -5.44
CA GLU A 97 9.74 10.39 -6.35
C GLU A 97 10.83 10.11 -7.38
N ARG A 98 11.98 9.56 -6.96
CA ARG A 98 13.03 9.13 -7.90
C ARG A 98 12.53 8.09 -8.90
N GLN A 99 11.80 7.07 -8.43
CA GLN A 99 11.23 6.04 -9.30
C GLN A 99 10.21 6.62 -10.29
N ARG A 100 9.42 7.62 -9.88
CA ARG A 100 8.49 8.32 -10.78
C ARG A 100 9.25 9.07 -11.86
N ASP A 101 10.31 9.78 -11.49
CA ASP A 101 11.06 10.62 -12.43
C ASP A 101 11.79 9.74 -13.46
N GLU A 102 12.47 8.67 -13.01
CA GLU A 102 13.09 7.66 -13.88
C GLU A 102 12.08 7.02 -14.85
N LEU A 103 10.89 6.66 -14.35
CA LEU A 103 9.85 6.07 -15.19
C LEU A 103 9.29 7.08 -16.20
N THR A 104 9.22 8.36 -15.83
CA THR A 104 8.75 9.43 -16.71
C THR A 104 9.72 9.61 -17.88
N GLU A 105 11.03 9.65 -17.60
CA GLU A 105 12.08 9.73 -18.62
C GLU A 105 12.01 8.54 -19.59
N ALA A 106 11.90 7.31 -19.07
CA ALA A 106 11.79 6.10 -19.88
C ALA A 106 10.52 6.09 -20.76
N ILE A 107 9.38 6.56 -20.23
CA ILE A 107 8.14 6.69 -20.99
C ILE A 107 8.31 7.67 -22.15
N ASP A 108 8.95 8.81 -21.92
CA ASP A 108 9.12 9.84 -22.94
C ASP A 108 10.12 9.41 -24.02
N GLU A 109 11.19 8.69 -23.65
CA GLU A 109 12.09 8.05 -24.62
C GLU A 109 11.33 7.04 -25.50
N LEU A 110 10.52 6.17 -24.89
CA LEU A 110 9.75 5.17 -25.63
C LEU A 110 8.73 5.82 -26.58
N LYS A 111 8.06 6.90 -26.17
CA LYS A 111 7.16 7.66 -27.06
C LYS A 111 7.91 8.20 -28.28
N ALA A 112 9.08 8.81 -28.07
CA ALA A 112 9.88 9.36 -29.16
C ALA A 112 10.30 8.27 -30.17
N GLN A 113 10.70 7.09 -29.68
CA GLN A 113 11.02 5.95 -30.53
C GLN A 113 9.81 5.44 -31.32
N LEU A 114 8.62 5.38 -30.69
CA LEU A 114 7.38 4.97 -31.35
C LEU A 114 6.96 5.99 -32.42
N ASP A 115 7.08 7.28 -32.15
CA ASP A 115 6.77 8.35 -33.11
C ASP A 115 7.72 8.31 -34.31
N TRP A 116 9.01 8.10 -34.07
CA TRP A 116 10.00 7.90 -35.14
C TRP A 116 9.66 6.67 -35.99
N GLY A 117 9.35 5.54 -35.36
CA GLY A 117 8.95 4.32 -36.06
C GLY A 117 7.68 4.51 -36.90
N ARG A 118 6.71 5.31 -36.42
CA ARG A 118 5.50 5.66 -37.15
C ARG A 118 5.79 6.49 -38.40
N GLN A 119 6.68 7.48 -38.30
CA GLN A 119 7.07 8.31 -39.46
C GLN A 119 7.73 7.46 -40.55
N LEU A 120 8.66 6.57 -40.18
CA LEU A 120 9.34 5.68 -41.11
C LEU A 120 8.37 4.74 -41.85
N LEU A 121 7.34 4.24 -41.16
CA LEU A 121 6.31 3.40 -41.77
C LEU A 121 5.46 4.17 -42.80
N ASN A 122 5.10 5.42 -42.50
CA ASN A 122 4.35 6.26 -43.43
C ASN A 122 5.17 6.57 -44.69
N GLU A 123 6.45 6.93 -44.54
CA GLU A 123 7.34 7.21 -45.68
C GLU A 123 7.54 6.01 -46.61
N LYS A 124 7.58 4.78 -46.06
CA LYS A 124 7.68 3.56 -46.89
C LYS A 124 6.38 3.19 -47.60
N THR A 125 5.24 3.65 -47.08
CA THR A 125 3.93 3.38 -47.68
C THR A 125 3.69 4.30 -48.89
N ASP A 126 4.15 5.56 -48.83
CA ASP A 126 4.04 6.54 -49.94
C ASP A 126 4.97 6.27 -51.14
N VAL A 127 6.00 5.43 -50.99
CA VAL A 127 6.95 5.09 -52.09
C VAL A 127 6.48 3.89 -52.94
N THR A 128 5.43 3.19 -52.52
CA THR A 128 4.97 1.95 -53.18
C THR A 128 3.73 2.14 -54.07
N ASP A 129 3.24 3.38 -54.24
CA ASP A 129 2.15 3.74 -55.17
C ASP A 129 2.66 4.56 -56.37
#